data_AF-A0A3S0F8X7-F1
#
_entry.id   AF-A0A3S0F8X7-F1
#
_cell.length_a   1.000
_cell.length_b   1.000
_cell.length_c   1.000
_cell.angle_alpha   90.00
_cell.angle_beta   90.00
_cell.angle_gamma   90.00
#
_symmetry.space_group_name_H-M   'P 1'
#
loop_
_entity.id
_entity.type
_entity.pdbx_description
1 polymer ?
#
loop_
_entity_poly.entity_id
_entity_poly.type
_entity_poly.pdbx_seq_one_letter_code
_entity_poly.pdbx_strand_id
1 'polypeptide(L)'
;QALGCGTRSKYRDEDLRYDRVIIMTDADVDGAHIASLLITFFYQEMPNLIRGGHLYMAVPPLYSIRQGGKVGYARDDAHKDELLRTEFTGRGKVEIGRFKGLGEMMASQLKETTMDPRKRTLLRVDVIDAEQATKDAVEALMGTKPEARFRFIQERAEFAETDVLDI
;
A
#
# COMPACT_ATOMS: atom_id res chain seq x y z
N GLN A 1 22.68 -6.19 6.98
CA GLN A 1 21.34 -5.96 6.37
C GLN A 1 20.29 -5.89 7.47
N ALA A 2 19.20 -5.14 7.25
CA ALA A 2 18.18 -4.87 8.27
C ALA A 2 17.32 -6.10 8.63
N LEU A 3 16.95 -6.94 7.65
CA LEU A 3 16.04 -8.07 7.86
C LEU A 3 16.70 -9.32 8.47
N GLY A 4 18.00 -9.49 8.29
CA GLY A 4 18.78 -10.58 8.90
C GLY A 4 18.68 -11.95 8.19
N CYS A 5 17.57 -12.22 7.49
CA CYS A 5 17.24 -13.53 6.92
C CYS A 5 18.05 -13.95 5.67
N GLY A 6 18.91 -13.10 5.09
CA GLY A 6 19.56 -13.39 3.82
C GLY A 6 18.61 -13.37 2.61
N THR A 7 19.09 -13.74 1.42
CA THR A 7 18.33 -13.73 0.16
C THR A 7 18.50 -15.04 -0.63
N ARG A 8 17.52 -15.35 -1.48
CA ARG A 8 17.48 -16.50 -2.39
C ARG A 8 17.82 -17.81 -1.66
N SER A 9 18.83 -18.54 -2.14
CA SER A 9 19.29 -19.80 -1.54
C SER A 9 19.88 -19.66 -0.14
N LYS A 10 20.21 -18.44 0.30
CA LYS A 10 20.71 -18.16 1.65
C LYS A 10 19.60 -17.71 2.60
N TYR A 11 18.35 -17.68 2.16
CA TYR A 11 17.23 -17.26 2.99
C TYR A 11 17.01 -18.23 4.16
N ARG A 12 16.95 -17.70 5.38
CA ARG A 12 16.61 -18.43 6.61
C ARG A 12 15.54 -17.65 7.37
N ASP A 13 14.38 -18.28 7.53
CA ASP A 13 13.22 -17.71 8.21
C ASP A 13 13.50 -17.44 9.70
N GLU A 14 14.21 -18.36 10.36
CA GLU A 14 14.64 -18.26 11.76
C GLU A 14 15.51 -17.03 12.08
N ASP A 15 16.19 -16.47 11.08
CA ASP A 15 17.03 -15.28 11.22
C ASP A 15 16.26 -13.97 10.97
N LEU A 16 14.97 -14.06 10.61
CA LEU A 16 14.14 -12.90 10.33
C LEU A 16 13.95 -12.06 11.60
N ARG A 17 14.45 -10.83 11.56
CA ARG A 17 14.44 -9.93 12.73
C ARG A 17 13.09 -9.28 12.99
N TYR A 18 12.22 -9.26 11.98
CA TYR A 18 10.92 -8.59 12.04
C TYR A 18 9.85 -9.48 11.42
N ASP A 19 8.89 -9.90 12.23
CA ASP A 19 7.75 -10.70 11.79
C ASP A 19 6.85 -9.94 10.79
N ARG A 20 6.86 -8.61 10.82
CA ARG A 20 6.11 -7.77 9.88
C ARG A 20 7.03 -6.75 9.23
N VAL A 21 7.19 -6.90 7.92
CA VAL A 21 7.82 -5.93 7.04
C VAL A 21 6.70 -5.15 6.35
N ILE A 22 6.60 -3.85 6.64
CA ILE A 22 5.54 -2.99 6.13
C ILE A 22 6.15 -2.01 5.12
N ILE A 23 5.74 -2.11 3.87
CA ILE A 23 6.01 -1.10 2.85
C ILE A 23 5.01 0.04 3.06
N MET A 24 5.53 1.23 3.29
CA MET A 24 4.74 2.44 3.49
C MET A 24 5.26 3.51 2.53
N THR A 25 4.50 3.76 1.48
CA THR A 25 4.79 4.72 0.41
C THR A 25 3.67 5.75 0.31
N ASP A 26 3.91 6.83 -0.42
CA ASP A 26 2.89 7.85 -0.69
C ASP A 26 1.71 7.27 -1.48
N ALA A 27 0.55 7.92 -1.37
CA ALA A 27 -0.70 7.51 -2.02
C ALA A 27 -0.81 8.04 -3.46
N ASP A 28 0.32 8.31 -4.11
CA ASP A 28 0.39 8.85 -5.46
C ASP A 28 0.96 7.82 -6.45
N VAL A 29 1.05 8.22 -7.73
CA VAL A 29 1.58 7.37 -8.82
C VAL A 29 3.02 6.92 -8.57
N ASP A 30 3.82 7.78 -7.94
CA ASP A 30 5.23 7.52 -7.67
C ASP A 30 5.37 6.54 -6.49
N GLY A 31 4.53 6.67 -5.47
CA GLY A 31 4.41 5.74 -4.37
C GLY A 31 3.98 4.35 -4.83
N ALA A 32 2.98 4.27 -5.73
CA ALA A 32 2.55 3.01 -6.35
C ALA A 32 3.69 2.35 -7.16
N HIS A 33 4.49 3.15 -7.86
CA HIS A 33 5.66 2.66 -8.60
C HIS A 33 6.74 2.12 -7.64
N ILE A 34 7.09 2.85 -6.58
CA ILE A 34 8.05 2.40 -5.56
C ILE A 34 7.57 1.11 -4.88
N ALA A 35 6.29 1.04 -4.52
CA ALA A 35 5.69 -0.15 -3.93
C ALA A 35 5.84 -1.36 -4.85
N SER A 36 5.56 -1.18 -6.15
CA SER A 36 5.71 -2.24 -7.16
C SER A 36 7.15 -2.74 -7.28
N LEU A 37 8.14 -1.84 -7.24
CA LEU A 37 9.56 -2.19 -7.26
C LEU A 37 9.96 -2.99 -6.00
N LEU A 38 9.51 -2.56 -4.83
CA LEU A 38 9.81 -3.23 -3.57
C LEU A 38 9.16 -4.62 -3.49
N ILE A 39 7.88 -4.74 -3.87
CA ILE A 39 7.18 -6.03 -3.93
C ILE A 39 7.90 -6.97 -4.91
N THR A 40 8.30 -6.48 -6.08
CA THR A 40 9.06 -7.27 -7.06
C THR A 40 10.40 -7.73 -6.47
N PHE A 41 11.12 -6.85 -5.79
CA PHE A 41 12.36 -7.18 -5.11
C PHE A 41 12.15 -8.29 -4.06
N PHE A 42 11.14 -8.18 -3.21
CA PHE A 42 10.83 -9.24 -2.23
C PHE A 42 10.42 -10.55 -2.92
N TYR A 43 9.65 -10.48 -4.00
CA TYR A 43 9.23 -11.66 -4.76
C TYR A 43 10.42 -12.40 -5.39
N GLN A 44 11.40 -11.67 -5.93
CA GLN A 44 12.58 -12.27 -6.56
C GLN A 44 13.65 -12.70 -5.55
N GLU A 45 13.94 -11.86 -4.56
CA GLU A 45 15.04 -12.08 -3.63
C GLU A 45 14.66 -12.85 -2.37
N MET A 46 13.42 -12.73 -1.90
CA MET A 46 12.97 -13.28 -0.62
C MET A 46 11.53 -13.84 -0.72
N PRO A 47 11.22 -14.72 -1.68
CA PRO A 47 9.84 -15.18 -1.89
C PRO A 47 9.25 -15.89 -0.66
N ASN A 48 10.10 -16.56 0.13
CA ASN A 48 9.69 -17.21 1.37
C ASN A 48 9.23 -16.22 2.45
N LEU A 49 9.73 -14.98 2.45
CA LEU A 49 9.23 -13.93 3.34
C LEU A 49 7.78 -13.58 3.01
N ILE A 50 7.43 -13.56 1.73
CA ILE A 50 6.05 -13.32 1.28
C ILE A 50 5.18 -14.53 1.62
N ARG A 51 5.63 -15.76 1.29
CA ARG A 51 4.89 -17.00 1.61
C ARG A 51 4.70 -17.23 3.11
N GLY A 52 5.63 -16.78 3.94
CA GLY A 52 5.50 -16.77 5.40
C GLY A 52 4.50 -15.74 5.93
N GLY A 53 3.95 -14.87 5.06
CA GLY A 53 2.96 -13.86 5.44
C GLY A 53 3.57 -12.67 6.18
N HIS A 54 4.86 -12.38 5.96
CA HIS A 54 5.57 -11.32 6.67
C HIS A 54 5.57 -9.98 5.94
N LEU A 55 5.17 -9.92 4.66
CA LEU A 55 5.14 -8.69 3.86
C LEU A 55 3.75 -8.03 3.86
N TYR A 56 3.72 -6.72 4.14
CA TYR A 56 2.51 -5.92 4.23
C TYR A 56 2.68 -4.59 3.49
N MET A 57 1.57 -4.01 3.03
CA MET A 57 1.44 -2.64 2.56
C MET A 57 0.63 -1.84 3.57
N ALA A 58 1.13 -0.67 3.98
CA ALA A 58 0.33 0.28 4.75
C ALA A 58 -0.61 1.05 3.83
N VAL A 59 -1.85 1.26 4.26
CA VAL A 59 -2.83 2.08 3.54
C VAL A 59 -3.06 3.36 4.33
N PRO A 60 -2.45 4.49 3.95
CA PRO A 60 -2.72 5.79 4.58
C PRO A 60 -4.15 6.26 4.29
N PRO A 61 -4.72 7.11 5.16
CA PRO A 61 -6.02 7.71 4.91
C PRO A 61 -5.93 8.72 3.75
N LEU A 62 -6.96 8.75 2.91
CA LEU A 62 -7.10 9.73 1.83
C LEU A 62 -7.62 11.08 2.32
N TYR A 63 -8.44 11.10 3.37
CA TYR A 63 -9.06 12.32 3.88
C TYR A 63 -8.85 12.52 5.38
N SER A 64 -8.74 13.78 5.79
CA SER A 64 -8.95 14.26 7.16
C SER A 64 -10.25 15.05 7.22
N ILE A 65 -11.04 14.81 8.26
CA ILE A 65 -12.32 15.46 8.51
C ILE A 65 -12.23 16.11 9.88
N ARG A 66 -12.53 17.41 9.96
CA ARG A 66 -12.53 18.17 11.21
C ARG A 66 -13.85 18.87 11.42
N GLN A 67 -14.39 18.77 12.63
CA GLN A 67 -15.56 19.54 13.07
C GLN A 67 -15.34 19.99 14.52
N GLY A 68 -15.10 21.28 14.70
CA GLY A 68 -14.69 21.83 16.00
C GLY A 68 -13.40 21.19 16.50
N GLY A 69 -13.47 20.52 17.65
CA GLY A 69 -12.35 19.80 18.27
C GLY A 69 -12.18 18.35 17.81
N LYS A 70 -13.15 17.78 17.07
CA LYS A 70 -13.09 16.39 16.60
C LYS A 70 -12.34 16.30 15.27
N VAL A 71 -11.42 15.33 15.18
CA VAL A 71 -10.68 14.99 13.96
C VAL A 71 -10.90 13.50 13.67
N GLY A 72 -11.14 13.17 12.41
CA GLY A 72 -11.30 11.80 11.93
C GLY A 72 -10.63 11.64 10.58
N TYR A 73 -10.41 10.38 10.20
CA TYR A 73 -9.64 10.04 9.01
C TYR A 73 -10.41 9.03 8.17
N ALA A 74 -10.59 9.34 6.89
CA ALA A 74 -11.23 8.44 5.96
C ALA A 74 -10.21 7.85 4.99
N ARG A 75 -10.45 6.59 4.58
CA ARG A 75 -9.54 5.82 3.74
C ARG A 75 -9.85 5.98 2.25
N ASP A 76 -11.14 6.18 1.95
CA ASP A 76 -11.71 6.28 0.61
C ASP A 76 -12.93 7.24 0.68
N ASP A 77 -13.55 7.52 -0.46
CA ASP A 77 -14.73 8.39 -0.53
C ASP A 77 -15.95 7.84 0.20
N ALA A 78 -16.16 6.52 0.15
CA ALA A 78 -17.28 5.87 0.83
C ALA A 78 -17.19 6.00 2.36
N HIS A 79 -15.99 5.80 2.91
CA HIS A 79 -15.70 5.97 4.34
C HIS A 79 -15.80 7.43 4.75
N LYS A 80 -15.42 8.38 3.88
CA LYS A 80 -15.60 9.80 4.14
C LYS A 80 -17.09 10.13 4.29
N ASP A 81 -17.91 9.67 3.36
CA ASP A 81 -19.36 9.91 3.38
C ASP A 81 -20.03 9.22 4.58
N GLU A 82 -19.58 8.02 4.93
CA GLU A 82 -20.01 7.32 6.14
C GLU A 82 -19.70 8.14 7.41
N LEU A 83 -18.47 8.63 7.56
CA LEU A 83 -18.07 9.44 8.71
C LEU A 83 -18.85 10.76 8.76
N LEU A 84 -19.09 11.41 7.63
CA LEU A 84 -19.91 12.62 7.56
C LEU A 84 -21.35 12.37 8.03
N ARG A 85 -21.91 11.21 7.73
CA ARG A 85 -23.28 10.84 8.13
C ARG A 85 -23.40 10.37 9.58
N THR A 86 -22.34 9.78 10.14
CA THR A 86 -22.42 9.08 11.45
C THR A 86 -21.69 9.81 12.56
N GLU A 87 -20.52 10.37 12.27
CA GLU A 87 -19.56 10.84 13.26
C GLU A 87 -19.42 12.36 13.30
N PHE A 88 -19.72 13.04 12.19
CA PHE A 88 -19.57 14.49 12.00
C PHE A 88 -20.91 15.20 11.79
N THR A 89 -21.96 14.75 12.49
CA THR A 89 -23.32 15.31 12.45
C THR A 89 -23.55 16.49 13.40
N GLY A 90 -22.47 16.99 14.02
CA GLY A 90 -22.55 18.06 15.02
C GLY A 90 -22.95 19.42 14.44
N ARG A 91 -23.15 20.41 15.31
CA ARG A 91 -23.31 21.81 14.89
C ARG A 91 -21.93 22.43 14.64
N GLY A 92 -21.70 22.92 13.43
CA GLY A 92 -20.48 23.63 13.06
C GLY A 92 -20.02 23.31 11.64
N LYS A 93 -19.10 24.14 11.13
CA LYS A 93 -18.50 23.93 9.81
C LYS A 93 -17.65 22.65 9.83
N VAL A 94 -17.82 21.82 8.81
CA VAL A 94 -16.98 20.65 8.54
C VAL A 94 -15.87 21.07 7.58
N GLU A 95 -14.63 20.79 7.95
CA GLU A 95 -13.45 21.02 7.13
C GLU A 95 -12.90 19.67 6.67
N ILE A 96 -12.71 19.52 5.36
CA ILE A 96 -12.21 18.28 4.76
C ILE A 96 -10.88 18.62 4.07
N GLY A 97 -9.81 17.92 4.45
CA GLY A 97 -8.51 17.98 3.78
C GLY A 97 -8.20 16.64 3.12
N ARG A 98 -7.68 16.65 1.89
CA ARG A 98 -7.21 15.43 1.20
C ARG A 98 -5.69 15.32 1.36
N PHE A 99 -5.20 14.14 1.71
CA PHE A 99 -3.78 13.83 1.70
C PHE A 99 -3.37 13.34 0.32
N LYS A 100 -2.30 13.89 -0.25
CA LYS A 100 -1.72 13.39 -1.50
C LYS A 100 -0.47 12.56 -1.27
N GLY A 101 0.23 12.78 -0.16
CA GLY A 101 1.42 12.04 0.22
C GLY A 101 1.62 12.03 1.73
N LEU A 102 2.47 11.13 2.22
CA LEU A 102 2.78 11.01 3.65
C LEU A 102 3.48 12.25 4.18
N GLY A 103 4.22 12.97 3.33
CA GLY A 103 4.90 14.22 3.67
C GLY A 103 3.96 15.37 4.04
N GLU A 104 2.69 15.31 3.66
CA GLU A 104 1.67 16.30 4.04
C GLU A 104 1.10 16.03 5.44
N MET A 105 1.38 14.86 6.03
CA MET A 105 0.89 14.47 7.34
C MET A 105 1.85 14.92 8.44
N MET A 106 1.30 15.54 9.49
CA MET A 106 2.07 15.77 10.71
C MET A 106 2.41 14.43 11.38
N ALA A 107 3.55 14.34 12.06
CA ALA A 107 4.01 13.10 12.68
C ALA A 107 2.99 12.45 13.64
N SER A 108 2.19 13.25 14.35
CA SER A 108 1.11 12.75 15.20
C SER A 108 0.00 12.06 14.41
N GLN A 109 -0.36 12.61 13.24
CA GLN A 109 -1.39 12.07 12.37
C GLN A 109 -0.91 10.75 11.76
N LEU A 110 0.31 10.73 11.21
CA LEU A 110 0.92 9.51 10.66
C LEU A 110 0.97 8.40 11.72
N LYS A 111 1.41 8.75 12.93
CA LYS A 111 1.47 7.79 14.05
C LYS A 111 0.10 7.21 14.38
N GLU A 112 -0.94 8.03 14.41
CA GLU A 112 -2.30 7.62 14.75
C GLU A 112 -2.95 6.76 13.65
N THR A 113 -2.71 7.10 12.38
CA THR A 113 -3.47 6.53 11.27
C THR A 113 -2.79 5.32 10.64
N THR A 114 -1.47 5.35 10.45
CA THR A 114 -0.74 4.30 9.72
C THR A 114 0.17 3.45 10.61
N MET A 115 0.59 3.97 11.76
CA MET A 115 1.53 3.26 12.63
C MET A 115 0.89 2.57 13.83
N ASP A 116 -0.19 3.12 14.42
CA ASP A 116 -0.85 2.53 15.60
C ASP A 116 -1.46 1.17 15.25
N PRO A 117 -1.01 0.05 15.87
CA PRO A 117 -1.53 -1.29 15.58
C PRO A 117 -3.04 -1.46 15.74
N ARG A 118 -3.71 -0.59 16.51
CA ARG A 118 -5.15 -0.65 16.77
C ARG A 118 -5.99 0.05 15.71
N LYS A 119 -5.39 0.98 14.95
CA LYS A 119 -6.08 1.84 13.98
C LYS A 119 -5.60 1.63 12.55
N ARG A 120 -4.35 1.21 12.37
CA ARG A 120 -3.74 1.05 11.05
C ARG A 120 -4.45 -0.01 10.23
N THR A 121 -4.58 0.27 8.94
CA THR A 121 -5.01 -0.71 7.95
C THR A 121 -3.79 -1.20 7.20
N LEU A 122 -3.59 -2.52 7.21
CA LEU A 122 -2.50 -3.18 6.49
C LEU A 122 -3.09 -4.19 5.51
N LEU A 123 -2.60 -4.18 4.27
CA LEU A 123 -2.85 -5.23 3.30
C LEU A 123 -1.69 -6.22 3.36
N ARG A 124 -1.97 -7.51 3.57
CA ARG A 124 -0.93 -8.55 3.51
C ARG A 124 -0.67 -8.89 2.05
N VAL A 125 0.60 -8.89 1.65
CA VAL A 125 1.02 -9.32 0.31
C VAL A 125 1.09 -10.84 0.31
N ASP A 126 0.44 -11.46 -0.68
CA ASP A 126 0.37 -12.91 -0.80
C ASP A 126 0.64 -13.33 -2.26
N VAL A 127 1.15 -14.53 -2.45
CA VAL A 127 1.33 -15.13 -3.79
C VAL A 127 0.32 -16.25 -3.92
N ILE A 128 -0.77 -15.97 -4.63
CA ILE A 128 -1.86 -16.94 -4.88
C ILE A 128 -1.35 -18.03 -5.83
N ASP A 129 -1.95 -19.23 -5.77
CA ASP A 129 -1.64 -20.46 -6.55
C ASP A 129 -1.53 -20.31 -8.08
N ALA A 130 -1.74 -19.11 -8.64
CA ALA A 130 -1.39 -18.75 -10.01
C ALA A 130 0.07 -18.25 -10.10
N GLU A 131 1.02 -18.97 -9.51
CA GLU A 131 2.44 -18.59 -9.43
C GLU A 131 3.03 -18.28 -10.82
N GLN A 132 2.58 -19.01 -11.85
CA GLN A 132 2.97 -18.73 -13.24
C GLN A 132 2.44 -17.38 -13.74
N ALA A 133 1.17 -17.04 -13.47
CA ALA A 133 0.59 -15.77 -13.89
C ALA A 133 1.25 -14.58 -13.19
N THR A 134 1.54 -14.71 -11.88
CA THR A 134 2.29 -13.69 -11.13
C THR A 134 3.69 -13.53 -11.70
N LYS A 135 4.38 -14.64 -11.99
CA LYS A 135 5.71 -14.60 -12.61
C LYS A 135 5.70 -13.93 -13.97
N ASP A 136 4.72 -14.27 -14.83
CA ASP A 136 4.58 -13.69 -16.16
C ASP A 136 4.28 -12.20 -16.10
N ALA A 137 3.44 -11.76 -15.15
CA ALA A 137 3.17 -10.35 -14.92
C ALA A 137 4.42 -9.58 -14.45
N VAL A 138 5.16 -10.14 -13.49
CA VAL A 138 6.42 -9.55 -13.00
C VAL A 138 7.44 -9.46 -14.14
N GLU A 139 7.61 -10.51 -14.94
CA GLU A 139 8.53 -10.51 -16.09
C GLU A 139 8.10 -9.51 -17.17
N ALA A 140 6.80 -9.43 -17.48
CA ALA A 140 6.29 -8.50 -18.48
C ALA A 140 6.48 -7.03 -18.05
N LEU A 141 6.27 -6.71 -16.78
CA LEU A 141 6.35 -5.34 -16.26
C LEU A 141 7.79 -4.93 -15.89
N MET A 142 8.56 -5.81 -15.26
CA MET A 142 9.86 -5.50 -14.66
C MET A 142 11.04 -6.17 -15.36
N GLY A 143 10.79 -6.96 -16.41
CA GLY A 143 11.83 -7.59 -17.22
C GLY A 143 12.54 -6.63 -18.17
N THR A 144 13.52 -7.17 -18.89
CA THR A 144 14.42 -6.38 -19.75
C THR A 144 13.83 -6.02 -21.10
N LYS A 145 12.73 -6.67 -21.52
CA LYS A 145 12.11 -6.49 -22.85
C LYS A 145 11.09 -5.34 -22.86
N PRO A 146 11.37 -4.20 -23.49
CA PRO A 146 10.44 -3.08 -23.53
C PRO A 146 9.14 -3.39 -24.27
N GLU A 147 9.19 -4.26 -25.30
CA GLU A 147 8.04 -4.60 -26.14
C GLU A 147 6.99 -5.40 -25.36
N ALA A 148 7.44 -6.26 -24.44
CA ALA A 148 6.56 -7.03 -23.57
C ALA A 148 5.81 -6.11 -22.61
N ARG A 149 6.52 -5.16 -21.98
CA ARG A 149 5.92 -4.15 -21.10
C ARG A 149 4.94 -3.26 -21.85
N PHE A 150 5.31 -2.80 -23.06
CA PHE A 150 4.45 -1.97 -23.88
C PHE A 150 3.13 -2.68 -24.23
N ARG A 151 3.21 -3.95 -24.67
CA ARG A 151 2.02 -4.76 -24.97
C ARG A 151 1.14 -4.95 -23.74
N PHE A 152 1.75 -5.31 -22.61
CA PHE A 152 1.03 -5.50 -21.35
C PHE A 152 0.24 -4.25 -20.95
N ILE A 153 0.87 -3.08 -21.04
CA ILE A 153 0.21 -1.80 -20.72
C ILE A 153 -0.92 -1.52 -21.72
N GLN A 154 -0.69 -1.68 -23.03
CA GLN A 154 -1.74 -1.41 -24.03
C GLN A 154 -2.98 -2.30 -23.85
N GLU A 155 -2.79 -3.59 -23.61
CA GLU A 155 -3.90 -4.55 -23.47
C GLU A 155 -4.72 -4.34 -22.18
N ARG A 156 -4.14 -3.68 -21.17
CA ARG A 156 -4.75 -3.55 -19.82
C ARG A 156 -5.13 -2.13 -19.46
N ALA A 157 -4.52 -1.10 -20.07
CA ALA A 157 -4.77 0.30 -19.76
C ALA A 157 -6.20 0.74 -20.10
N GLU A 158 -6.82 0.19 -21.15
CA GLU A 158 -8.22 0.49 -21.50
C GLU A 158 -9.21 0.00 -20.43
N PHE A 159 -8.86 -1.03 -19.67
CA PHE A 159 -9.68 -1.60 -18.60
C PHE A 159 -9.33 -1.05 -17.22
N ALA A 160 -8.32 -0.17 -17.14
CA ALA A 160 -7.94 0.49 -15.92
C ALA A 160 -8.85 1.70 -15.71
N GLU A 161 -10.02 1.48 -15.11
CA GLU A 161 -10.88 2.59 -14.68
C GLU A 161 -10.14 3.43 -13.65
N THR A 162 -10.05 4.74 -13.89
CA THR A 162 -9.43 5.70 -12.96
C THR A 162 -10.06 5.67 -11.57
N ASP A 163 -11.33 5.27 -11.47
CA ASP A 163 -12.07 5.16 -10.21
C ASP A 163 -11.71 3.88 -9.42
N VAL A 164 -11.05 2.90 -10.06
CA VAL A 164 -10.54 1.66 -9.43
C VAL A 164 -9.07 1.81 -9.03
N LEU A 165 -8.37 2.73 -9.69
CA LEU A 165 -7.02 3.15 -9.34
C LEU A 165 -7.13 4.26 -8.30
N ASP A 166 -7.30 3.89 -7.02
CA ASP A 166 -7.25 4.81 -5.87
C ASP A 166 -5.86 5.46 -5.74
N ILE A 167 -5.58 6.40 -6.65
CA ILE A 167 -4.43 7.32 -6.68
C ILE A 167 -4.95 8.75 -6.48
#